data_AF-A0A7S0ZSP3-F1
#
_entry.id   AF-A0A7S0ZSP3-F1
#
_cell.length_a   1.000
_cell.length_b   1.000
_cell.length_c   1.000
_cell.angle_alpha   90.00
_cell.angle_beta   90.00
_cell.angle_gamma   90.00
#
_symmetry.space_group_name_H-M   'P 1'
#
loop_
_entity.id
_entity.type
_entity.pdbx_description
1 polymer ?
#
loop_
_entity_poly.entity_id
_entity_poly.type
_entity_poly.pdbx_seq_one_letter_code
_entity_poly.pdbx_strand_id
1 'polypeptide(L)'
;KLERQIALLVQWLKRWEAKIEDLQNRKRVDQMLVLPVAGLLKAMSCDKLEPRLQAGCCMALAQLAEEDDNVESIGRCGVELILEAMRNFPTDVGVQRGGCKAMFNLSRNGANVDTIW
;
A
#
# COMPACT_ATOMS: atom_id res chain seq x y z
N LYS A 1 -20.53 23.22 28.77
CA LYS A 1 -19.81 24.06 27.77
C LYS A 1 -18.36 23.60 27.60
N LEU A 2 -17.62 23.45 28.70
CA LEU A 2 -16.24 22.93 28.71
C LEU A 2 -16.11 21.51 28.12
N GLU A 3 -17.00 20.58 28.49
CA GLU A 3 -16.99 19.20 27.96
C GLU A 3 -17.13 19.13 26.43
N ARG A 4 -17.98 19.97 25.84
CA ARG A 4 -18.11 20.09 24.37
C ARG A 4 -16.82 20.61 23.74
N GLN A 5 -16.14 21.57 24.37
CA GLN A 5 -14.87 22.09 23.87
C GLN A 5 -13.76 21.03 23.96
N ILE A 6 -13.70 20.28 25.06
CA ILE A 6 -12.77 19.14 25.22
C ILE A 6 -13.02 18.09 24.14
N ALA A 7 -14.28 17.71 23.90
CA ALA A 7 -14.63 16.72 22.87
C ALA A 7 -14.20 17.16 21.46
N LEU A 8 -14.36 18.45 21.12
CA LEU A 8 -13.91 19.01 19.85
C LEU A 8 -12.38 18.98 19.72
N LEU A 9 -11.64 19.32 20.78
CA LEU A 9 -10.18 19.25 20.80
C LEU A 9 -9.69 17.81 20.63
N VAL A 10 -10.32 16.84 21.28
CA VAL A 10 -9.99 15.42 21.14
C VAL A 10 -10.26 14.93 19.71
N GLN A 11 -11.40 15.29 19.10
CA GLN A 11 -11.67 14.95 17.70
C GLN A 11 -10.67 15.60 16.74
N TRP A 12 -10.33 16.85 16.98
CA TRP A 12 -9.35 17.57 16.19
C TRP A 12 -7.98 16.91 16.27
N LEU A 13 -7.52 16.56 17.48
CA LEU A 13 -6.26 15.88 17.71
C LEU A 13 -6.20 14.54 16.95
N LYS A 14 -7.24 13.71 17.05
CA LYS A 14 -7.32 12.44 16.32
C LYS A 14 -7.23 12.62 14.81
N ARG A 15 -7.91 13.64 14.26
CA ARG A 15 -7.85 13.95 12.82
C ARG A 15 -6.46 14.44 12.41
N TRP A 16 -5.81 15.23 13.26
CA TRP A 16 -4.46 15.73 13.03
C TRP A 16 -3.42 14.59 13.04
N GLU A 17 -3.51 13.67 14.01
CA GLU A 17 -2.66 12.47 14.09
C GLU A 17 -2.82 11.60 12.84
N ALA A 18 -4.05 11.29 12.43
CA ALA A 18 -4.32 10.56 11.20
C ALA A 18 -3.79 11.28 9.95
N LYS A 19 -3.81 12.62 9.94
CA LYS A 19 -3.27 13.41 8.83
C LYS A 19 -1.73 13.37 8.78
N ILE A 20 -1.07 13.42 9.93
CA ILE A 20 0.38 13.26 10.03
C ILE A 20 0.77 11.88 9.50
N GLU A 21 0.05 10.83 9.88
CA GLU A 21 0.30 9.47 9.41
C GLU A 21 0.13 9.33 7.89
N ASP A 22 -0.95 9.88 7.31
CA ASP A 22 -1.15 9.95 5.85
C ASP A 22 0.02 10.66 5.14
N LEU A 23 0.51 11.77 5.69
CA LEU A 23 1.64 12.52 5.12
C LEU A 23 2.96 11.73 5.19
N GLN A 24 3.21 11.06 6.32
CA GLN A 24 4.39 10.20 6.47
C GLN A 24 4.34 9.02 5.49
N ASN A 25 3.16 8.40 5.30
CA ASN A 25 2.97 7.32 4.35
C ASN A 25 3.22 7.78 2.91
N ARG A 26 2.69 8.94 2.50
CA ARG A 26 2.96 9.51 1.17
C ARG A 26 4.44 9.72 0.92
N LYS A 27 5.14 10.36 1.88
CA LYS A 27 6.59 10.60 1.76
C LYS A 27 7.39 9.29 1.62
N ARG A 28 6.98 8.23 2.31
CA ARG A 28 7.60 6.89 2.17
C ARG A 28 7.34 6.28 0.81
N VAL A 29 6.11 6.38 0.29
CA VAL A 29 5.79 5.92 -1.07
C VAL A 29 6.63 6.66 -2.11
N ASP A 30 6.78 7.99 -1.99
CA ASP A 30 7.63 8.78 -2.90
C ASP A 30 9.10 8.31 -2.86
N GLN A 31 9.60 7.92 -1.69
CA GLN A 31 10.94 7.34 -1.53
C GLN A 31 11.04 5.90 -2.05
N MET A 32 9.93 5.15 -2.09
CA MET A 32 9.87 3.80 -2.61
C MET A 32 9.73 3.77 -4.13
N LEU A 33 9.09 4.78 -4.74
CA LEU A 33 8.92 4.91 -6.18
C LEU A 33 10.25 5.03 -6.94
N VAL A 34 11.33 5.48 -6.29
CA VAL A 34 12.67 5.50 -6.91
C VAL A 34 13.32 4.12 -6.97
N LEU A 35 12.77 3.12 -6.27
CA LEU A 35 13.28 1.75 -6.30
C LEU A 35 12.75 1.00 -7.52
N PRO A 36 13.55 0.13 -8.14
CA PRO A 36 13.05 -0.78 -9.15
C PRO A 36 12.02 -1.75 -8.54
N VAL A 37 11.11 -2.28 -9.35
CA VAL A 37 10.11 -3.29 -8.93
C VAL A 37 10.75 -4.40 -8.11
N ALA A 38 11.89 -4.95 -8.56
CA ALA A 38 12.62 -6.00 -7.85
C ALA A 38 13.05 -5.59 -6.42
N GLY A 39 13.40 -4.32 -6.21
CA GLY A 39 13.74 -3.78 -4.89
C GLY A 39 12.53 -3.73 -3.96
N LEU A 40 11.36 -3.34 -4.48
CA LEU A 40 10.10 -3.34 -3.73
C LEU A 40 9.69 -4.77 -3.34
N LEU A 41 9.73 -5.70 -4.28
CA LEU A 41 9.42 -7.11 -4.02
C LEU A 41 10.39 -7.71 -3.00
N LYS A 42 11.68 -7.39 -3.09
CA LYS A 42 12.67 -7.83 -2.12
C LYS A 42 12.37 -7.29 -0.72
N ALA A 43 12.06 -6.00 -0.59
CA ALA A 43 11.70 -5.39 0.68
C ALA A 43 10.46 -6.08 1.30
N MET A 44 9.40 -6.27 0.51
CA MET A 44 8.19 -6.98 0.98
C MET A 44 8.50 -8.40 1.46
N SER A 45 9.37 -9.12 0.74
CA SER A 45 9.74 -10.51 1.09
C SER A 45 10.60 -10.62 2.35
N CYS A 46 11.44 -9.62 2.61
CA CYS A 46 12.37 -9.61 3.74
C CYS A 46 11.69 -9.21 5.06
N ASP A 47 10.69 -8.32 4.99
CA ASP A 47 10.08 -7.76 6.19
C ASP A 47 8.54 -7.77 6.08
N LYS A 48 8.02 -8.99 6.23
CA LYS A 48 6.60 -9.33 6.05
C LYS A 48 5.70 -8.85 7.18
N LEU A 49 6.28 -8.42 8.31
CA LEU A 49 5.58 -8.09 9.55
C LEU A 49 5.64 -6.60 9.90
N GLU A 50 6.24 -5.74 9.08
CA GLU A 50 6.14 -4.28 9.22
C GLU A 50 4.97 -3.72 8.35
N PRO A 51 3.83 -3.35 8.95
CA PRO A 51 2.64 -2.92 8.21
C PRO A 51 2.88 -1.70 7.33
N ARG A 52 3.69 -0.75 7.82
CA ARG A 52 3.98 0.49 7.07
C ARG A 52 4.85 0.23 5.85
N LEU A 53 5.76 -0.73 5.93
CA LEU A 53 6.54 -1.15 4.77
C LEU A 53 5.62 -1.79 3.74
N GLN A 54 4.78 -2.74 4.17
CA GLN A 54 3.85 -3.43 3.28
C GLN A 54 2.85 -2.47 2.61
N ALA A 55 2.30 -1.51 3.36
CA ALA A 55 1.41 -0.49 2.83
C ALA A 55 2.12 0.39 1.78
N GLY A 56 3.35 0.83 2.08
CA GLY A 56 4.17 1.61 1.17
C GLY A 56 4.49 0.86 -0.13
N CYS A 57 4.93 -0.39 -0.01
CA CYS A 57 5.25 -1.24 -1.18
C CYS A 57 3.99 -1.55 -2.01
N CYS A 58 2.86 -1.88 -1.39
CA CYS A 58 1.61 -2.12 -2.11
C CYS A 58 1.17 -0.86 -2.89
N MET A 59 1.28 0.32 -2.28
CA MET A 59 0.95 1.59 -2.93
C MET A 59 1.92 1.93 -4.07
N ALA A 60 3.22 1.73 -3.88
CA ALA A 60 4.22 1.96 -4.92
C ALA A 60 4.04 1.01 -6.10
N LEU A 61 3.81 -0.29 -5.84
CA LEU A 61 3.49 -1.27 -6.88
C LEU A 61 2.19 -0.92 -7.60
N ALA A 62 1.17 -0.43 -6.89
CA ALA A 62 -0.07 0.03 -7.51
C ALA A 62 0.18 1.17 -8.50
N GLN A 63 0.99 2.16 -8.12
CA GLN A 63 1.35 3.27 -9.00
C GLN A 63 2.20 2.80 -10.19
N LEU A 64 3.19 1.94 -9.97
CA LEU A 64 4.01 1.40 -11.05
C LEU A 64 3.21 0.53 -12.02
N ALA A 65 2.19 -0.19 -11.54
CA ALA A 65 1.26 -0.96 -12.38
C ALA A 65 0.26 -0.09 -13.16
N GLU A 66 0.21 1.24 -12.95
CA GLU A 66 -0.50 2.14 -13.88
C GLU A 66 0.28 2.34 -15.18
N GLU A 67 1.60 2.12 -15.15
CA GLU A 67 2.49 2.18 -16.31
C GLU A 67 2.62 0.77 -16.93
N ASP A 68 2.24 0.62 -18.20
CA ASP A 68 2.11 -0.70 -18.87
C ASP A 68 3.41 -1.55 -18.82
N ASP A 69 4.58 -0.91 -18.86
CA ASP A 69 5.89 -1.58 -18.87
C ASP A 69 6.19 -2.42 -17.62
N ASN A 70 5.58 -2.06 -16.47
CA ASN A 70 5.85 -2.75 -15.20
C ASN A 70 4.82 -3.83 -14.88
N VAL A 71 3.67 -3.83 -15.55
CA VAL A 71 2.52 -4.68 -15.19
C VAL A 71 2.86 -6.17 -15.31
N GLU A 72 3.63 -6.56 -16.32
CA GLU A 72 4.07 -7.95 -16.49
C GLU A 72 5.10 -8.36 -15.43
N SER A 73 6.06 -7.49 -15.13
CA SER A 73 7.09 -7.74 -14.11
C SER A 73 6.48 -7.91 -12.72
N ILE A 74 5.54 -7.04 -12.36
CA ILE A 74 4.81 -7.12 -11.09
C ILE A 74 3.88 -8.34 -11.08
N GLY A 75 3.20 -8.64 -12.19
CA GLY A 75 2.29 -9.79 -12.30
C GLY A 75 2.97 -11.12 -11.98
N ARG A 76 4.19 -11.35 -12.48
CA ARG A 76 4.90 -12.63 -12.31
C ARG A 76 5.34 -12.91 -10.88
N CYS A 77 5.72 -11.90 -10.10
CA CYS A 77 6.38 -12.08 -8.81
C CYS A 77 5.76 -11.29 -7.65
N GLY A 78 4.89 -10.33 -7.94
CA GLY A 78 4.34 -9.39 -6.97
C GLY A 78 2.96 -9.76 -6.44
N VAL A 79 2.14 -10.48 -7.21
CA VAL A 79 0.75 -10.82 -6.84
C VAL A 79 0.70 -11.56 -5.50
N GLU A 80 1.48 -12.63 -5.33
CA GLU A 80 1.49 -13.38 -4.08
C GLU A 80 2.03 -12.57 -2.89
N LEU A 81 3.00 -11.69 -3.11
CA LEU A 81 3.51 -10.82 -2.05
C LEU A 81 2.46 -9.78 -1.61
N ILE A 82 1.69 -9.24 -2.56
CA ILE A 82 0.58 -8.33 -2.27
C ILE A 82 -0.52 -9.06 -1.49
N LEU A 83 -0.90 -10.27 -1.93
CA LEU A 83 -1.90 -11.08 -1.23
C LEU A 83 -1.43 -11.50 0.16
N GLU A 84 -0.17 -11.91 0.32
CA GLU A 84 0.43 -12.23 1.61
C GLU A 84 0.40 -11.02 2.56
N ALA A 85 0.77 -9.83 2.08
CA ALA A 85 0.67 -8.60 2.84
C ALA A 85 -0.77 -8.33 3.31
N MET A 86 -1.75 -8.44 2.42
CA MET A 86 -3.17 -8.26 2.74
C MET A 86 -3.68 -9.30 3.76
N ARG A 87 -3.19 -10.54 3.70
CA ARG A 87 -3.53 -11.60 4.67
C ARG A 87 -2.89 -11.35 6.04
N ASN A 88 -1.65 -10.86 6.07
CA ASN A 88 -0.94 -10.54 7.31
C ASN A 88 -1.53 -9.31 8.03
N PHE A 89 -2.11 -8.37 7.27
CA PHE A 89 -2.66 -7.12 7.80
C PHE A 89 -4.11 -6.87 7.38
N PRO A 90 -5.07 -7.70 7.82
CA PRO A 90 -6.46 -7.64 7.37
C PRO A 90 -7.18 -6.34 7.81
N THR A 91 -6.72 -5.71 8.89
CA THR A 91 -7.33 -4.47 9.43
C THR A 91 -6.53 -3.21 9.11
N ASP A 92 -5.37 -3.33 8.46
CA ASP A 92 -4.56 -2.17 8.09
C ASP A 92 -5.09 -1.52 6.82
N VAL A 93 -5.68 -0.33 6.96
CA VAL A 93 -6.30 0.40 5.85
C VAL A 93 -5.30 0.73 4.75
N GLY A 94 -4.03 0.99 5.08
CA GLY A 94 -2.99 1.31 4.12
C GLY A 94 -2.63 0.11 3.25
N VAL A 95 -2.41 -1.05 3.88
CA VAL A 95 -2.13 -2.31 3.19
C VAL A 95 -3.31 -2.73 2.32
N GLN A 96 -4.53 -2.74 2.85
CA GLN A 96 -5.71 -3.16 2.10
C GLN A 96 -5.99 -2.23 0.92
N ARG A 97 -5.91 -0.91 1.11
CA ARG A 97 -6.13 0.06 0.03
C ARG A 97 -5.07 -0.07 -1.07
N GLY A 98 -3.80 -0.18 -0.69
CA GLY A 98 -2.70 -0.34 -1.64
C GLY A 98 -2.80 -1.66 -2.40
N GLY A 99 -3.06 -2.76 -1.69
CA GLY A 99 -3.19 -4.09 -2.27
C GLY A 99 -4.35 -4.18 -3.25
N CYS A 100 -5.55 -3.73 -2.87
CA CYS A 100 -6.70 -3.67 -3.77
C CYS A 100 -6.44 -2.82 -5.01
N LYS A 101 -5.78 -1.65 -4.85
CA LYS A 101 -5.45 -0.79 -5.99
C LYS A 101 -4.42 -1.45 -6.93
N ALA A 102 -3.40 -2.11 -6.38
CA ALA A 102 -2.42 -2.84 -7.16
C ALA A 102 -3.08 -3.97 -7.95
N MET A 103 -3.91 -4.80 -7.29
CA MET A 103 -4.62 -5.91 -7.95
C MET A 103 -5.56 -5.41 -9.05
N PHE A 104 -6.30 -4.31 -8.82
CA PHE A 104 -7.12 -3.68 -9.84
C PHE A 104 -6.29 -3.27 -11.06
N ASN A 105 -5.18 -2.57 -10.85
CA ASN A 105 -4.31 -2.12 -11.94
C ASN A 105 -3.69 -3.30 -12.70
N LEU A 106 -3.23 -4.34 -11.99
CA LEU A 106 -2.65 -5.54 -12.62
C LEU A 106 -3.67 -6.33 -13.43
N SER A 107 -4.94 -6.39 -12.99
CA SER A 107 -6.00 -7.12 -13.68
C SER A 107 -6.40 -6.52 -15.04
N ARG A 108 -6.01 -5.28 -15.31
CA ARG A 108 -6.22 -4.65 -16.63
C ARG A 108 -5.37 -5.28 -17.73
N ASN A 109 -4.31 -6.00 -17.36
CA ASN A 109 -3.54 -6.81 -18.29
C ASN A 109 -4.08 -8.24 -18.32
N GLY A 110 -4.52 -8.68 -19.51
CA GLY A 110 -5.11 -10.00 -19.73
C GLY A 110 -4.22 -11.18 -19.31
N ALA A 111 -2.89 -11.01 -19.33
CA ALA A 111 -1.93 -12.04 -18.90
C ALA A 111 -1.91 -12.25 -17.37
N ASN A 112 -2.42 -11.31 -16.58
CA ASN A 112 -2.43 -11.38 -15.13
C ASN A 112 -3.78 -11.87 -14.57
N VAL A 113 -4.79 -12.07 -15.42
CA VAL A 113 -6.16 -12.41 -14.99
C VAL A 113 -6.19 -13.78 -14.31
N ASP A 114 -5.50 -14.77 -14.87
CA ASP A 114 -5.43 -16.14 -14.31
C ASP A 114 -4.60 -16.23 -13.02
N THR A 115 -3.80 -15.21 -12.72
CA THR A 115 -2.96 -15.15 -11.51
C THR A 115 -3.67 -14.42 -10.36
N ILE A 116 -4.65 -13.57 -10.68
CA ILE A 116 -5.36 -12.71 -9.72
C ILE A 116 -6.64 -13.37 -9.19
N TRP A 117 -7.21 -14.33 -9.93
CA TRP A 117 -8.46 -15.05 -9.63
C TRP A 117 -8.25 -16.55 -9.55
#